data_AF-A0A7C7AG99-F1
#
_entry.id   AF-A0A7C7AG99-F1
#
_cell.length_a   1.000
_cell.length_b   1.000
_cell.length_c   1.000
_cell.angle_alpha   90.00
_cell.angle_beta   90.00
_cell.angle_gamma   90.00
#
_symmetry.space_group_name_H-M   'P 1'
#
loop_
_entity.id
_entity.type
_entity.pdbx_description
1 polymer ?
#
loop_
_entity_poly.entity_id
_entity_poly.type
_entity_poly.pdbx_seq_one_letter_code
_entity_poly.pdbx_strand_id
1 'polypeptide(L)'
;MVSYNRTAQEALRQQHEMLLEVQKLQFAALDTALYLDTHPNDPVALYRHKMYTDRLKTVKEAYEMQFGPMTIFGQEVGDYWRYVNSPWPWEM
;
A
#
# COMPACT_ATOMS: atom_id res chain seq x y z
N MET A 1 1.44 33.30 2.20
CA MET A 1 2.47 32.25 2.04
C MET A 1 2.46 31.20 3.17
N VAL A 2 1.39 31.07 3.98
CA VAL A 2 1.32 30.10 5.10
C VAL A 2 0.50 28.84 4.74
N SER A 3 -0.42 28.93 3.78
CA SER A 3 -1.30 27.83 3.37
C SER A 3 -0.59 26.69 2.65
N TYR A 4 0.48 26.97 1.90
CA TYR A 4 1.18 25.99 1.06
C TYR A 4 1.89 24.89 1.86
N ASN A 5 2.42 25.24 3.03
CA ASN A 5 3.13 24.29 3.90
C ASN A 5 2.14 23.32 4.57
N ARG A 6 0.97 23.83 4.95
CA ARG A 6 -0.09 23.01 5.56
C ARG A 6 -0.64 21.95 4.61
N THR A 7 -0.90 22.30 3.35
CA THR A 7 -1.40 21.34 2.36
C THR A 7 -0.39 20.24 2.03
N ALA A 8 0.90 20.59 1.96
CA ALA A 8 1.96 19.61 1.72
C ALA A 8 2.14 18.65 2.92
N GLN A 9 2.05 19.17 4.14
CA GLN A 9 2.09 18.36 5.36
C GLN A 9 0.87 17.42 5.48
N GLU A 10 -0.30 17.90 5.10
CA GLU A 10 -1.53 17.09 5.08
C GLU A 10 -1.41 15.96 4.05
N ALA A 11 -0.89 16.23 2.85
CA ALA A 11 -0.65 15.21 1.82
C ALA A 11 0.38 14.15 2.26
N LEU A 12 1.48 14.57 2.89
CA LEU A 12 2.51 13.67 3.43
C LEU A 12 1.92 12.75 4.52
N ARG A 13 1.12 13.32 5.42
CA ARG A 13 0.44 12.53 6.46
C ARG A 13 -0.53 11.52 5.85
N GLN A 14 -1.32 11.93 4.86
CA GLN A 14 -2.25 11.05 4.16
C GLN A 14 -1.51 9.92 3.45
N GLN A 15 -0.39 10.22 2.79
CA GLN A 15 0.46 9.23 2.14
C GLN A 15 0.99 8.21 3.14
N HIS A 16 1.48 8.67 4.30
CA HIS A 16 1.96 7.79 5.36
C HIS A 16 0.84 6.89 5.92
N GLU A 17 -0.35 7.44 6.16
CA GLU A 17 -1.50 6.68 6.65
C GLU A 17 -1.94 5.59 5.66
N MET A 18 -1.99 5.92 4.36
CA MET A 18 -2.32 4.94 3.32
C MET A 18 -1.23 3.87 3.16
N LEU A 19 0.05 4.26 3.24
CA LEU A 19 1.17 3.31 3.20
C LEU A 19 1.13 2.35 4.39
N LEU A 20 0.87 2.86 5.59
CA LEU A 20 0.74 2.07 6.80
C LEU A 20 -0.41 1.06 6.70
N GLU A 21 -1.53 1.44 6.09
CA GLU A 21 -2.65 0.52 5.84
C GLU A 21 -2.26 -0.60 4.85
N VAL A 22 -1.53 -0.27 3.77
CA VAL A 22 -0.96 -1.29 2.86
C VAL A 22 -0.09 -2.27 3.63
N GLN A 23 0.83 -1.77 4.47
CA GLN A 23 1.75 -2.61 5.24
C GLN A 23 1.02 -3.54 6.23
N LYS A 24 0.00 -3.02 6.94
CA LYS A 24 -0.82 -3.84 7.86
C LYS A 24 -1.52 -4.97 7.12
N LEU A 25 -2.09 -4.68 5.95
CA LEU A 25 -2.79 -5.68 5.14
C LEU A 25 -1.82 -6.71 4.54
N GLN A 26 -0.62 -6.28 4.11
CA GLN A 26 0.44 -7.19 3.67
C GLN A 26 0.87 -8.13 4.79
N PHE A 27 1.09 -7.60 5.98
CA PHE A 27 1.43 -8.42 7.15
C PHE A 27 0.33 -9.43 7.46
N ALA A 28 -0.94 -8.98 7.53
CA ALA A 28 -2.05 -9.87 7.84
C ALA A 28 -2.28 -10.96 6.76
N ALA A 29 -2.11 -10.62 5.48
CA ALA A 29 -2.17 -11.59 4.39
C ALA A 29 -1.03 -12.62 4.48
N LEU A 30 0.20 -12.18 4.75
CA LEU A 30 1.34 -13.07 4.92
C LEU A 30 1.18 -13.99 6.13
N ASP A 31 0.81 -13.44 7.28
CA ASP A 31 0.61 -14.19 8.52
C ASP A 31 -0.49 -15.26 8.37
N THR A 32 -1.62 -14.90 7.73
CA THR A 32 -2.67 -15.88 7.45
C THR A 32 -2.25 -16.94 6.43
N ALA A 33 -1.42 -16.61 5.44
CA ALA A 33 -0.87 -17.60 4.52
C ALA A 33 0.04 -18.59 5.25
N LEU A 34 0.94 -18.11 6.12
CA LEU A 34 1.82 -18.96 6.93
C LEU A 34 1.03 -19.85 7.89
N TYR A 35 -0.07 -19.36 8.47
CA TYR A 35 -0.96 -20.20 9.26
C TYR A 35 -1.60 -21.32 8.42
N LEU A 36 -2.08 -20.99 7.22
CA LEU A 36 -2.71 -21.94 6.30
C LEU A 36 -1.75 -23.04 5.81
N ASP A 37 -0.44 -22.80 5.78
CA ASP A 37 0.56 -23.85 5.47
C ASP A 37 0.47 -25.05 6.44
N THR A 38 0.02 -24.80 7.68
CA THR A 38 -0.18 -25.83 8.71
C THR A 38 -1.65 -26.23 8.90
N HIS A 39 -2.60 -25.38 8.50
CA HIS A 39 -4.05 -25.59 8.65
C HIS A 39 -4.80 -25.33 7.32
N PRO A 40 -4.55 -26.10 6.25
CA PRO A 40 -4.99 -25.76 4.90
C PRO A 40 -6.51 -25.75 4.69
N ASN A 41 -7.25 -26.44 5.56
CA ASN A 41 -8.70 -26.58 5.47
C ASN A 41 -9.46 -25.71 6.48
N ASP A 42 -8.79 -24.80 7.19
CA ASP A 42 -9.46 -23.88 8.13
C ASP A 42 -10.29 -22.84 7.34
N PRO A 43 -11.64 -22.92 7.38
CA PRO A 43 -12.49 -22.05 6.57
C PRO A 43 -12.41 -20.58 7.02
N VAL A 44 -12.11 -20.33 8.30
CA VAL A 44 -12.01 -18.97 8.84
C VAL A 44 -10.71 -18.33 8.36
N ALA A 45 -9.60 -19.06 8.39
CA ALA A 45 -8.32 -18.58 7.89
C ALA A 45 -8.37 -18.32 6.37
N LEU A 46 -9.00 -19.22 5.60
CA LEU A 46 -9.20 -19.03 4.16
C LEU A 46 -10.01 -17.76 3.84
N TYR A 47 -11.11 -17.54 4.56
CA TYR A 47 -11.93 -16.33 4.41
C TYR A 47 -11.14 -15.07 4.76
N ARG A 48 -10.39 -15.07 5.87
CA ARG A 48 -9.57 -13.93 6.31
C ARG A 48 -8.48 -13.61 5.30
N HIS A 49 -7.75 -14.62 4.83
CA HIS A 49 -6.71 -14.45 3.82
C HIS A 49 -7.29 -13.81 2.54
N LYS A 50 -8.43 -14.31 2.05
CA LYS A 50 -9.14 -13.72 0.91
C LYS A 50 -9.53 -12.26 1.20
N MET A 51 -10.12 -11.98 2.36
CA MET A 51 -10.53 -10.62 2.74
C MET A 51 -9.34 -9.65 2.79
N TYR A 52 -8.20 -10.06 3.37
CA TYR A 52 -7.00 -9.23 3.44
C TYR A 52 -6.39 -8.98 2.06
N THR A 53 -6.31 -10.00 1.20
CA THR A 53 -5.77 -9.87 -0.15
C THR A 53 -6.65 -9.00 -1.05
N ASP A 54 -7.97 -9.13 -0.99
CA ASP A 54 -8.92 -8.29 -1.73
C ASP A 54 -8.83 -6.81 -1.28
N ARG A 55 -8.75 -6.56 0.04
CA ARG A 55 -8.59 -5.20 0.59
C ARG A 55 -7.22 -4.61 0.27
N LEU A 56 -6.16 -5.42 0.34
CA LEU A 56 -4.80 -5.01 -0.02
C LEU A 56 -4.75 -4.51 -1.46
N LYS A 57 -5.36 -5.24 -2.40
CA LYS A 57 -5.45 -4.82 -3.80
C LYS A 57 -6.09 -3.44 -3.92
N THR A 58 -7.25 -3.25 -3.28
CA THR A 58 -8.00 -1.99 -3.33
C THR A 58 -7.20 -0.80 -2.77
N VAL A 59 -6.56 -0.98 -1.61
CA VAL A 59 -5.80 0.11 -0.96
C VAL A 59 -4.52 0.43 -1.76
N LYS A 60 -3.85 -0.58 -2.33
CA LYS A 60 -2.70 -0.36 -3.20
C LYS A 60 -3.08 0.42 -4.47
N GLU A 61 -4.15 0.04 -5.15
CA GLU A 61 -4.62 0.76 -6.33
C GLU A 61 -4.97 2.22 -6.00
N ALA A 62 -5.62 2.46 -4.86
CA ALA A 62 -5.93 3.81 -4.39
C ALA A 62 -4.66 4.63 -4.04
N TYR A 63 -3.66 3.99 -3.45
CA TYR A 63 -2.37 4.62 -3.16
C TYR A 63 -1.65 5.01 -4.45
N GLU A 64 -1.54 4.08 -5.40
CA GLU A 64 -0.82 4.30 -6.65
C GLU A 64 -1.48 5.37 -7.51
N MET A 65 -2.82 5.44 -7.51
CA MET A 65 -3.57 6.49 -8.19
C MET A 65 -3.28 7.89 -7.64
N GLN A 66 -3.01 8.03 -6.33
CA GLN A 66 -2.79 9.33 -5.68
C GLN A 66 -1.31 9.73 -5.63
N PHE A 67 -0.42 8.78 -5.33
CA PHE A 67 0.98 9.08 -5.00
C PHE A 67 1.97 8.55 -6.05
N GLY A 68 1.51 7.72 -6.99
CA GLY A 68 2.35 7.08 -8.01
C GLY A 68 2.73 5.64 -7.66
N PRO A 69 3.41 4.95 -8.58
CA PRO A 69 3.65 3.51 -8.49
C PRO A 69 4.46 3.14 -7.23
N MET A 70 4.05 2.08 -6.54
CA MET A 70 4.77 1.59 -5.35
C MET A 70 5.97 0.69 -5.71
N THR A 71 6.00 0.16 -6.95
CA THR A 71 7.05 -0.76 -7.42
C THR A 71 7.45 -0.40 -8.86
N ILE A 72 8.63 -0.86 -9.30
CA ILE A 72 9.08 -0.73 -10.71
C ILE A 72 8.14 -1.35 -11.74
N PHE A 73 7.25 -2.24 -11.30
CA PHE A 73 6.28 -2.92 -12.16
C PHE A 73 4.94 -2.19 -12.24
N GLY A 74 4.77 -1.10 -11.48
CA GLY A 74 3.57 -0.27 -11.54
C GLY A 74 3.46 0.49 -12.85
N GLN A 75 2.24 0.83 -13.26
CA GLN A 75 2.05 1.68 -14.44
C GLN A 75 2.53 3.10 -14.15
N GLU A 76 3.54 3.54 -14.88
CA GLU A 76 3.96 4.94 -14.91
C GLU A 76 2.93 5.75 -15.70
N VAL A 77 2.46 6.84 -15.12
CA VAL A 77 1.50 7.74 -15.74
C VAL A 77 2.20 9.09 -15.94
N GLY A 78 2.80 9.28 -17.13
CA GLY A 78 3.45 10.53 -17.55
C GLY A 78 4.80 10.33 -18.25
N ASP A 79 5.40 11.45 -18.66
CA ASP A 79 6.69 11.50 -19.40
C ASP A 79 7.93 11.50 -18.47
N TYR A 80 7.75 11.24 -17.16
CA TYR A 80 8.81 11.33 -16.16
C TYR A 80 8.99 10.01 -15.41
N TRP A 81 10.24 9.54 -15.32
CA TRP A 81 10.60 8.35 -14.53
C TRP A 81 10.62 8.69 -13.04
N ARG A 82 9.49 8.53 -12.34
CA ARG A 82 9.32 8.96 -10.95
C ARG A 82 10.18 8.15 -9.97
N TYR A 83 10.51 6.92 -10.35
CA TYR A 83 11.36 6.02 -9.58
C TYR A 83 12.75 6.59 -9.19
N VAL A 84 13.34 7.47 -10.01
CA VAL A 84 14.66 8.07 -9.73
C VAL A 84 14.53 9.46 -9.12
N ASN A 85 13.39 10.13 -9.30
CA ASN A 85 13.25 11.57 -9.05
C ASN A 85 12.44 11.89 -7.78
N SER A 86 12.09 10.90 -6.96
CA SER A 86 11.33 11.09 -5.73
C SER A 86 11.86 10.18 -4.62
N PRO A 87 11.82 10.61 -3.34
CA PRO A 87 12.14 9.74 -2.22
C PRO A 87 11.17 8.56 -2.23
N TRP A 88 11.68 7.38 -1.89
CA TRP A 88 10.83 6.21 -1.87
C TRP A 88 9.77 6.32 -0.78
N PRO A 89 8.60 5.68 -0.95
CA PRO A 89 7.53 5.70 0.06
C PRO A 89 7.99 5.30 1.47
N TRP A 90 8.99 4.42 1.59
CA TRP A 90 9.55 3.94 2.86
C TRP A 90 10.70 4.79 3.41
N GLU A 91 11.20 5.78 2.67
CA GLU A 91 12.26 6.70 3.10
C GLU A 91 11.71 8.00 3.70
N MET A 92 10.38 8.12 3.82
CA MET A 92 9.68 9.32 4.31
C MET A 92 9.38 9.29 5.81
#